data_AF-A0A0A1W5G1-F1
#
_entry.id   AF-A0A0A1W5G1-F1
#
_cell.length_a   1.000
_cell.length_b   1.000
_cell.length_c   1.000
_cell.angle_alpha   90.00
_cell.angle_beta   90.00
_cell.angle_gamma   90.00
#
_symmetry.space_group_name_H-M   'P 1'
#
loop_
_entity.id
_entity.type
_entity.pdbx_description
1 polymer ?
#
loop_
_entity_poly.entity_id
_entity_poly.type
_entity_poly.pdbx_seq_one_letter_code
_entity_poly.pdbx_strand_id
1 'polypeptide(L)' 'MEPIFYVMAILGCGDGSMDCTEARMVPARYETMAQCRADLANRIAANTDVPYPVIGADCRRMGAQMAKTGRKPTRG' A
#
# COMPACT_ATOMS: atom_id res chain seq x y z
N MET A 1 -19.27 -10.25 -11.39
CA MET A 1 -17.79 -10.29 -11.45
C MET A 1 -17.33 -8.91 -11.01
N GLU A 2 -16.92 -8.75 -9.75
CA GLU A 2 -16.47 -7.43 -9.27
C GLU A 2 -15.11 -7.09 -9.90
N PRO A 3 -14.91 -5.85 -10.36
CA PRO A 3 -13.67 -5.45 -10.99
C PRO A 3 -12.54 -5.49 -9.94
N ILE A 4 -11.47 -6.22 -10.28
CA ILE A 4 -10.23 -6.21 -9.52
C ILE A 4 -9.40 -5.05 -10.04
N PHE A 5 -9.06 -4.11 -9.16
CA PHE A 5 -8.10 -3.05 -9.41
C PHE A 5 -6.92 -3.19 -8.44
N TYR A 6 -5.87 -2.43 -8.68
CA TYR A 6 -4.71 -2.37 -7.81
C TYR A 6 -4.52 -0.92 -7.39
N VAL A 7 -4.21 -0.72 -6.12
CA VAL A 7 -3.88 0.60 -5.57
C VAL A 7 -2.49 0.54 -4.97
N MET A 8 -1.93 1.71 -4.74
CA MET A 8 -0.62 1.83 -4.11
C MET A 8 -0.75 2.50 -2.76
N ALA A 9 -0.14 1.90 -1.75
CA ALA A 9 0.02 2.49 -0.43
C ALA A 9 1.46 2.97 -0.27
N ILE A 10 1.63 4.24 0.08
CA ILE A 10 2.91 4.79 0.50
C ILE A 10 3.10 4.44 1.98
N LEU A 11 4.19 3.73 2.25
CA LEU A 11 4.60 3.36 3.59
C LEU A 11 5.63 4.35 4.09
N GLY A 12 5.46 4.85 5.30
CA GLY A 12 6.46 5.62 6.02
C GLY A 12 7.18 4.73 7.02
N CYS A 13 8.50 4.63 6.91
CA CYS A 13 9.34 3.90 7.84
C CYS A 13 10.07 4.90 8.73
N GLY A 14 10.08 4.65 10.05
CA GLY A 14 10.87 5.45 10.99
C GLY A 14 12.37 5.16 10.89
N ASP A 15 13.16 5.76 11.80
CA ASP A 15 14.62 5.70 11.80
C ASP A 15 15.21 4.27 11.80
N GLY A 16 14.46 3.30 12.31
CA GLY A 16 14.85 1.88 12.31
C GLY A 16 14.59 1.14 11.00
N SER A 17 13.89 1.72 10.02
CA SER A 17 13.46 1.09 8.75
C SER A 17 12.66 -0.23 8.86
N MET A 18 12.39 -0.72 10.07
CA MET A 18 11.77 -2.02 10.34
C MET A 18 10.25 -1.93 10.53
N ASP A 19 9.77 -0.79 11.05
CA ASP A 19 8.36 -0.54 11.30
C ASP A 19 7.81 0.46 10.29
N CYS A 20 7.49 -0.04 9.09
CA CYS A 20 6.86 0.75 8.04
C CYS A 20 5.35 0.71 8.20
N THR A 21 4.72 1.87 8.39
CA THR A 21 3.26 2.01 8.48
C THR A 21 2.70 2.70 7.25
N GLU A 22 1.41 2.52 6.99
CA GLU A 22 0.74 3.28 5.92
C GLU A 22 0.72 4.77 6.27
N ALA A 23 1.49 5.56 5.53
CA ALA A 23 1.55 7.00 5.69
C ALA A 23 0.54 7.70 4.79
N ARG A 24 0.30 7.17 3.58
CA ARG A 24 -0.63 7.74 2.61
C ARG A 24 -1.11 6.69 1.61
N MET A 25 -2.40 6.68 1.31
CA MET A 25 -2.96 5.93 0.18
C MET A 25 -2.95 6.77 -1.10
N VAL A 26 -2.40 6.21 -2.18
CA VAL A 26 -2.41 6.86 -3.49
C VAL A 26 -3.77 6.62 -4.15
N PRO A 27 -4.49 7.67 -4.61
CA PRO A 27 -5.81 7.51 -5.25
C PRO A 27 -5.74 6.88 -6.66
N ALA A 28 -4.55 6.56 -7.15
CA ALA A 28 -4.34 5.92 -8.44
C ALA A 28 -4.82 4.46 -8.43
N ARG A 29 -5.55 4.07 -9.47
CA ARG A 29 -6.03 2.71 -9.70
C ARG A 29 -5.35 2.15 -10.95
N TYR A 30 -4.80 0.96 -10.83
CA TYR A 30 -4.19 0.22 -11.93
C TYR A 30 -5.03 -1.02 -12.27
N GLU A 31 -5.02 -1.42 -13.52
CA GLU A 31 -5.75 -2.62 -13.98
C GLU A 31 -4.95 -3.89 -13.69
N THR A 32 -3.62 -3.79 -13.64
CA THR A 32 -2.73 -4.93 -13.41
C THR A 32 -1.66 -4.64 -12.36
N MET A 33 -1.16 -5.70 -11.73
CA MET A 33 -0.06 -5.57 -10.76
C MET A 33 1.26 -5.14 -11.43
N ALA A 34 1.47 -5.49 -12.70
CA ALA A 34 2.63 -5.08 -13.47
C ALA A 34 2.64 -3.54 -13.67
N GLN A 35 1.49 -2.95 -14.01
CA GLN A 35 1.35 -1.49 -14.11
C GLN A 35 1.63 -0.81 -12.77
N CYS A 36 1.08 -1.33 -11.66
CA CYS A 36 1.34 -0.77 -10.34
C CYS A 36 2.83 -0.80 -9.99
N ARG A 37 3.52 -1.93 -10.25
CA ARG A 37 4.95 -2.08 -9.98
C ARG A 37 5.82 -1.15 -10.83
N ALA A 38 5.47 -0.97 -12.09
CA ALA A 38 6.19 -0.06 -12.98
C ALA A 38 6.08 1.41 -12.51
N ASP A 39 4.98 1.79 -11.85
CA ASP A 39 4.76 3.15 -11.37
C ASP A 39 5.31 3.39 -9.94
N LEU A 40 5.87 2.38 -9.27
CA LEU A 40 6.37 2.50 -7.89
C LEU A 40 7.39 3.64 -7.75
N ALA A 41 8.39 3.69 -8.63
CA ALA A 41 9.45 4.68 -8.57
C ALA A 41 8.92 6.11 -8.74
N ASN A 42 8.00 6.31 -9.70
CA ASN A 42 7.36 7.60 -9.93
C ASN A 42 6.55 8.04 -8.71
N ARG A 43 5.83 7.11 -8.07
CA ARG A 43 5.00 7.43 -6.90
C ARG A 43 5.82 7.70 -5.65
N ILE A 44 6.94 7.01 -5.45
CA ILE A 44 7.89 7.33 -4.38
C ILE A 44 8.42 8.75 -4.59
N ALA A 45 8.90 9.07 -5.80
CA ALA A 45 9.43 10.39 -6.11
C ALA A 45 8.38 11.51 -5.97
N ALA A 46 7.10 11.23 -6.27
CA ALA A 46 6.00 12.17 -6.13
C ALA A 46 5.43 12.30 -4.71
N ASN A 47 5.84 11.46 -3.76
CA ASN A 47 5.37 11.48 -2.36
C ASN A 47 6.50 11.74 -1.37
N THR A 48 7.53 12.46 -1.78
CA THR A 48 8.65 12.90 -0.93
C THR A 48 8.24 13.95 0.10
N ASP A 49 7.01 14.47 0.02
CA ASP A 49 6.38 15.36 1.00
C ASP A 49 5.85 14.62 2.25
N VAL A 50 5.87 13.29 2.24
CA VAL A 50 5.49 12.48 3.39
C VAL A 50 6.51 12.66 4.53
N PRO A 51 6.09 12.99 5.77
CA PRO A 51 6.99 13.35 6.86
C PRO A 51 7.63 12.12 7.52
N TYR A 52 8.34 11.33 6.73
CA TYR A 52 9.08 10.15 7.18
C TYR A 52 10.51 10.17 6.63
N PRO A 53 11.50 9.70 7.39
CA PRO A 53 12.89 9.68 6.95
C PRO A 53 13.10 8.74 5.76
N VAL A 54 12.32 7.66 5.71
CA VAL A 54 12.32 6.69 4.61
C VAL A 54 10.89 6.40 4.21
N ILE A 55 10.64 6.36 2.90
CA ILE A 55 9.34 5.98 2.35
C ILE A 55 9.49 4.78 1.41
N GLY A 56 8.53 3.86 1.50
CA GLY A 56 8.35 2.75 0.59
C GLY A 56 7.01 2.86 -0.13
N ALA A 57 6.81 2.03 -1.14
CA ALA A 57 5.52 1.90 -1.81
C ALA A 57 5.15 0.41 -1.94
N ASP A 58 3.90 0.10 -1.64
CA ASP A 58 3.35 -1.25 -1.64
C ASP A 58 2.13 -1.31 -2.58
N CYS A 59 2.13 -2.28 -3.48
CA CYS A 59 1.06 -2.49 -4.45
C CYS A 59 0.05 -3.49 -3.89
N ARG A 60 -1.15 -3.02 -3.57
CA ARG A 60 -2.23 -3.84 -3.01
C ARG A 60 -3.30 -4.09 -4.05
N ARG A 61 -3.76 -5.33 -4.13
CA ARG A 61 -4.94 -5.69 -4.92
C ARG A 61 -6.18 -5.24 -4.16
N MET A 62 -6.99 -4.39 -4.78
CA MET A 62 -8.26 -3.91 -4.25
C MET A 62 -9.39 -4.35 -5.18
N GLY A 63 -10.32 -5.08 -4.62
CA GLY A 63 -11.43 -5.74 -5.28
C GLY A 63 -12.07 -6.62 -4.22
N ALA A 64 -13.20 -7.26 -4.52
CA ALA A 64 -13.87 -8.13 -3.56
C ALA A 64 -13.08 -9.41 -3.27
N GLN A 65 -11.97 -9.27 -2.58
CA GLN A 65 -11.51 -10.23 -1.62
C GLN A 65 -11.86 -9.60 -0.29
N MET A 66 -13.05 -9.94 0.22
CA MET A 66 -13.42 -9.78 1.61
C MET A 66 -12.13 -9.87 2.44
N ALA A 67 -11.74 -8.77 3.07
CA ALA A 67 -10.66 -8.79 4.03
C ALA A 67 -10.97 -9.96 4.95
N LYS A 68 -10.17 -11.03 4.86
CA LYS A 68 -10.13 -12.06 5.90
C LYS A 68 -9.47 -11.35 7.08
N THR A 69 -10.23 -10.44 7.69
CA THR A 69 -9.94 -9.83 8.96
C THR A 69 -9.71 -11.03 9.84
N GLY A 70 -8.44 -11.26 10.19
CA GLY A 70 -8.07 -12.34 11.08
C GLY A 70 -8.89 -12.14 12.33
N ARG A 71 -9.98 -12.91 12.45
CA ARG A 71 -10.75 -13.03 13.67
C ARG A 71 -9.75 -13.61 14.67
N LYS A 72 -9.08 -12.75 15.42
CA LYS A 72 -8.32 -13.14 16.60
C LYS A 72 -9.34 -13.88 17.49
N PRO A 73 -9.21 -15.20 17.72
CA PRO A 73 -10.11 -15.86 18.63
C PRO A 73 -9.75 -15.38 20.03
N THR A 74 -10.58 -14.51 20.61
CA THR A 74 -10.58 -14.27 22.05
C THR A 74 -11.06 -15.57 22.70
N ARG A 75 -10.12 -16.37 23.25
CA ARG A 75 -10.46 -17.45 24.18
C ARG A 75 -10.62 -16.83 25.57
N GLY A 76 -11.84 -16.93 26.09
CA GLY A 76 -12.11 -16.81 27.52
C GLY A 76 -11.78 -18.08 28.27
#